data_AF-B6IPK1-F1
#
_entry.id   AF-B6IPK1-F1
#
_cell.length_a   1.000
_cell.length_b   1.000
_cell.length_c   1.000
_cell.angle_alpha   90.00
_cell.angle_beta   90.00
_cell.angle_gamma   90.00
#
_symmetry.space_group_name_H-M   'P 1'
#
loop_
_entity.id
_entity.type
_entity.pdbx_description
1 polymer ?
#
loop_
_entity_poly.entity_id
_entity_poly.type
_entity_poly.pdbx_seq_one_letter_code
_entity_poly.pdbx_strand_id
1 'polypeptide(L)'
;MAHPVSVRLDDAVQAILEDAARDRGVGLSTYLRELAETEAKRVRRERIRAQSRAVAEHIARSDDAADFVRDWTSPTPPERRS
;
A
#
# COMPACT_ATOMS: atom_id res chain seq x y z
N MET A 1 -4.13 -23.72 0.42
CA MET A 1 -5.44 -23.26 0.94
C MET A 1 -5.18 -22.13 1.91
N ALA A 2 -5.93 -21.04 1.84
CA ALA A 2 -5.85 -20.00 2.87
C ALA A 2 -6.39 -20.54 4.20
N HIS A 3 -5.73 -20.24 5.32
CA HIS A 3 -6.18 -20.66 6.64
C HIS A 3 -7.23 -19.69 7.17
N PRO A 4 -8.35 -20.19 7.76
CA PRO A 4 -9.34 -19.33 8.35
C PRO A 4 -8.76 -18.61 9.58
N VAL A 5 -9.04 -17.30 9.68
CA VAL A 5 -8.69 -16.48 10.84
C VAL A 5 -9.95 -16.35 11.70
N SER A 6 -9.86 -16.70 12.97
CA SER A 6 -10.91 -16.46 13.96
C SER A 6 -10.54 -15.24 14.81
N VAL A 7 -11.44 -14.26 14.88
CA VAL A 7 -11.23 -13.01 15.64
C VAL A 7 -12.38 -12.88 16.62
N ARG A 8 -12.08 -12.49 17.86
CA ARG A 8 -13.10 -12.12 18.85
C ARG A 8 -13.35 -10.62 18.74
N LEU A 9 -14.62 -10.27 18.61
CA LEU A 9 -15.09 -8.90 18.57
C LEU A 9 -15.95 -8.67 19.81
N ASP A 10 -15.96 -7.44 20.29
CA ASP A 10 -17.02 -6.99 21.18
C ASP A 10 -18.35 -6.91 20.44
N ASP A 11 -19.44 -7.12 21.17
CA ASP A 11 -20.79 -7.20 20.59
C ASP A 11 -21.17 -5.94 19.81
N ALA A 12 -20.73 -4.76 20.27
CA ALA A 12 -21.01 -3.50 19.62
C ALA A 12 -20.29 -3.39 18.27
N VAL A 13 -18.99 -3.72 18.20
CA VAL A 13 -18.26 -3.76 16.94
C VAL A 13 -18.82 -4.82 16.00
N GLN A 14 -19.19 -6.00 16.51
CA GLN A 14 -19.79 -7.04 15.67
C GLN A 14 -21.07 -6.54 15.01
N ALA A 15 -21.97 -5.89 15.76
CA ALA A 15 -23.21 -5.34 15.22
C ALA A 15 -22.94 -4.29 14.12
N ILE A 16 -21.99 -3.38 14.32
CA ILE A 16 -21.61 -2.36 13.33
C ILE A 16 -21.13 -3.03 12.02
N LEU A 17 -20.32 -4.08 12.12
CA LEU A 17 -19.76 -4.76 10.95
C LEU A 17 -20.82 -5.61 10.24
N GLU A 18 -21.74 -6.21 10.97
CA GLU A 18 -22.88 -6.94 10.40
C GLU A 18 -23.83 -6.01 9.66
N ASP A 19 -24.13 -4.84 10.22
CA ASP A 19 -24.94 -3.81 9.56
C ASP A 19 -24.27 -3.32 8.27
N ALA A 20 -22.98 -3.01 8.33
CA ALA A 20 -22.22 -2.59 7.15
C ALA A 20 -22.13 -3.68 6.08
N ALA A 21 -22.05 -4.95 6.48
CA ALA A 21 -22.09 -6.08 5.55
C ALA A 21 -23.48 -6.22 4.90
N ARG A 22 -24.55 -6.05 5.69
CA ARG A 22 -25.94 -6.07 5.23
C ARG A 22 -26.23 -4.96 4.23
N ASP A 23 -25.77 -3.74 4.50
CA ASP A 23 -25.92 -2.58 3.60
C ASP A 23 -25.27 -2.83 2.23
N ARG A 24 -24.22 -3.66 2.19
CA ARG A 24 -23.54 -4.08 0.97
C ARG A 24 -24.08 -5.37 0.35
N GLY A 25 -25.08 -6.01 0.97
CA GLY A 25 -25.67 -7.26 0.51
C GLY A 25 -24.72 -8.46 0.56
N VAL A 26 -23.70 -8.44 1.44
CA VAL A 26 -22.72 -9.51 1.57
C VAL A 26 -22.71 -10.09 2.99
N GLY A 27 -22.22 -11.34 3.14
CA GLY A 27 -22.03 -11.93 4.47
C GLY A 27 -20.84 -11.32 5.22
N LEU A 28 -20.90 -11.35 6.55
CA LEU A 28 -19.87 -10.76 7.44
C LEU A 28 -18.45 -11.25 7.13
N SER A 29 -18.26 -12.55 6.85
CA SER A 29 -16.94 -13.11 6.52
C SER A 29 -16.35 -12.54 5.22
N THR A 30 -17.19 -12.32 4.20
CA THR A 30 -16.78 -11.67 2.94
C THR A 30 -16.43 -10.21 3.19
N TYR A 31 -17.27 -9.50 3.94
CA TYR A 31 -17.03 -8.11 4.31
C TYR A 31 -15.70 -7.93 5.06
N LEU A 32 -15.45 -8.77 6.08
CA LEU A 32 -14.21 -8.75 6.86
C LEU A 32 -12.99 -9.06 6.00
N ARG A 33 -13.09 -10.02 5.06
CA ARG A 33 -12.01 -10.34 4.12
C ARG A 33 -11.66 -9.12 3.26
N GLU A 34 -12.67 -8.47 2.67
CA GLU A 34 -12.46 -7.29 1.82
C GLU A 34 -11.87 -6.12 2.58
N LEU A 35 -12.34 -5.90 3.82
CA LEU A 35 -11.79 -4.89 4.72
C LEU A 35 -10.32 -5.19 5.02
N ALA A 36 -10.00 -6.43 5.39
CA ALA A 36 -8.62 -6.85 5.67
C ALA A 36 -7.70 -6.69 4.45
N GLU A 37 -8.15 -7.04 3.25
CA GLU A 37 -7.38 -6.84 2.02
C GLU A 37 -7.13 -5.37 1.72
N THR A 38 -8.14 -4.53 1.94
CA THR A 38 -8.05 -3.08 1.72
C THR A 38 -7.05 -2.46 2.70
N GLU A 39 -7.13 -2.82 3.98
CA GLU A 39 -6.21 -2.35 5.01
C GLU A 39 -4.79 -2.86 4.80
N ALA A 40 -4.61 -4.13 4.40
CA ALA A 40 -3.30 -4.67 4.07
C ALA A 40 -2.63 -3.89 2.92
N LYS A 41 -3.41 -3.54 1.87
CA LYS A 41 -2.94 -2.69 0.76
C LYS A 41 -2.62 -1.27 1.25
N ARG A 42 -3.38 -0.72 2.20
CA ARG A 42 -3.10 0.59 2.81
C ARG A 42 -1.78 0.59 3.58
N VAL A 43 -1.63 -0.35 4.53
CA VAL A 43 -0.41 -0.50 5.35
C VAL A 43 0.83 -0.70 4.47
N ARG A 44 0.73 -1.55 3.45
CA ARG A 44 1.84 -1.76 2.50
C ARG A 44 2.24 -0.46 1.80
N ARG A 45 1.27 0.31 1.29
CA ARG A 45 1.53 1.60 0.61
C ARG A 45 2.11 2.63 1.55
N GLU A 46 1.64 2.70 2.79
CA GLU A 46 2.19 3.60 3.81
C GLU A 46 3.65 3.30 4.12
N ARG A 47 4.00 2.01 4.26
CA ARG A 47 5.40 1.59 4.43
C ARG A 47 6.27 2.00 3.24
N ILE A 48 5.82 1.76 2.02
CA ILE A 48 6.55 2.17 0.80
C ILE A 48 6.76 3.69 0.81
N ARG A 49 5.72 4.48 1.09
CA ARG A 49 5.84 5.96 1.14
C ARG A 49 6.83 6.43 2.20
N ALA A 50 6.87 5.78 3.37
CA ALA A 50 7.84 6.10 4.40
C ALA A 50 9.27 5.81 3.93
N GLN A 51 9.49 4.68 3.27
CA GLN A 51 10.80 4.34 2.68
C GLN A 51 11.18 5.31 1.56
N SER A 52 10.25 5.65 0.67
CA SER A 52 10.48 6.63 -0.39
C SER A 52 10.85 8.01 0.15
N ARG A 53 10.24 8.45 1.26
CA ARG A 53 10.63 9.71 1.93
C ARG A 53 12.07 9.64 2.44
N ALA A 54 12.46 8.55 3.11
CA ALA A 54 13.82 8.38 3.59
C ALA A 54 14.85 8.42 2.44
N VAL A 55 14.53 7.80 1.30
CA VAL A 55 15.37 7.86 0.09
C VAL A 55 15.44 9.29 -0.47
N ALA A 56 14.31 9.98 -0.59
CA ALA A 56 14.27 11.36 -1.07
C ALA A 56 15.08 12.31 -0.17
N GLU A 57 14.97 12.16 1.15
CA GLU A 57 15.76 12.91 2.13
C GLU A 57 17.26 12.62 2.01
N HIS A 58 17.65 11.38 1.67
CA HIS A 58 19.04 11.04 1.43
C HIS A 58 19.56 11.69 0.14
N ILE A 59 18.80 11.60 -0.95
CA ILE A 59 19.13 12.24 -2.23
C ILE A 59 19.29 13.75 -2.05
N ALA A 60 18.39 14.40 -1.30
CA ALA A 60 18.45 15.84 -1.04
C ALA A 60 19.66 16.27 -0.21
N ARG A 61 20.33 15.34 0.49
CA ARG A 61 21.48 15.61 1.37
C ARG A 61 22.82 15.18 0.77
N SER A 62 22.82 14.54 -0.39
CA SER A 62 24.01 13.96 -1.01
C SER A 62 24.07 14.33 -2.48
N ASP A 63 25.05 15.15 -2.84
CA ASP A 63 25.27 15.59 -4.23
C ASP A 63 25.53 14.38 -5.15
N ASP A 64 26.31 13.40 -4.68
CA ASP A 64 26.56 12.13 -5.41
C ASP A 64 25.25 11.37 -5.69
N ALA A 65 24.34 11.31 -4.71
CA ALA A 65 23.06 10.63 -4.87
C ALA A 65 22.12 11.41 -5.80
N ALA A 66 22.15 12.75 -5.76
CA ALA A 66 21.40 13.61 -6.65
C ALA A 66 21.88 13.50 -8.11
N ASP A 67 23.20 13.43 -8.32
CA ASP A 67 23.81 13.26 -9.63
C ASP A 67 23.50 11.86 -10.20
N PHE A 68 23.58 10.81 -9.37
CA PHE A 68 23.17 9.46 -9.77
C PHE A 68 21.71 9.42 -10.25
N VAL A 69 20.78 10.03 -9.50
CA VAL A 69 19.35 10.04 -9.89
C VAL A 69 19.14 10.86 -11.17
N ARG A 70 19.86 11.96 -11.34
CA ARG A 70 19.79 12.79 -12.56
C ARG A 70 20.24 12.00 -13.79
N ASP A 71 21.33 11.26 -13.67
CA ASP A 71 21.81 10.36 -14.73
C ASP A 71 20.79 9.26 -15.01
N TRP A 72 20.32 8.56 -13.97
CA TRP A 72 19.37 7.46 -14.07
C TRP A 72 18.03 7.84 -14.72
N THR A 73 17.55 9.06 -14.48
CA THR A 73 16.25 9.54 -14.97
C THR A 73 16.32 10.25 -16.32
N SER A 74 17.52 10.50 -16.84
CA SER A 74 17.72 11.14 -18.14
C SER A 74 17.69 10.08 -19.24
N PRO A 75 16.71 10.09 -20.16
CA PRO A 75 16.71 9.18 -21.30
C PRO A 75 17.92 9.51 -22.19
N THR A 76 18.81 8.55 -22.43
CA THR A 76 19.85 8.71 -23.45
C THR A 76 19.17 8.80 -24.82
N PRO A 77 19.28 9.93 -25.56
CA PRO A 77 18.69 10.02 -26.89
C PRO A 77 19.31 8.94 -27.79
N PRO A 78 18.51 8.22 -28.60
CA PRO A 78 19.07 7.24 -29.52
C PRO A 78 20.03 7.93 -30.49
N GLU A 79 21.24 7.40 -30.64
CA GLU A 79 22.22 7.89 -31.61
C GLU A 79 21.59 7.89 -33.01
N ARG A 80 21.46 9.07 -33.61
CA ARG A 80 21.05 9.18 -35.02
C ARG A 80 22.19 8.65 -35.87
N ARG A 81 22.06 7.42 -36.35
CA ARG A 81 22.92 6.87 -37.40
C ARG A 81 22.68 7.66 -38.69
N SER A 82 23.67 8.45 -39.08
CA SER A 82 23.81 9.11 -40.38
C SER A 82 24.34 8.15 -41.44
#